data_AF-A0A800JBQ6-F1
#
_entry.id   AF-A0A800JBQ6-F1
#
_cell.length_a   1.000
_cell.length_b   1.000
_cell.length_c   1.000
_cell.angle_alpha   90.00
_cell.angle_beta   90.00
_cell.angle_gamma   90.00
#
_symmetry.space_group_name_H-M   'P 1'
#
loop_
_entity.id
_entity.type
_entity.pdbx_description
1 polymer ?
#
loop_
_entity_poly.entity_id
_entity_poly.type
_entity_poly.pdbx_seq_one_letter_code
_entity_poly.pdbx_strand_id
1 'polypeptide(L)'
;MYSSFFDVDGVLLDFEGGFMKAIKDYFQLDIPDDFSSKSFWFSDLLTKEQVTEGWDYFVHSPEFEQLQPMVDPEHFNAKFGAYPVHFITNIPPDCLERRKTNLRNAGFKFDSAHCAGFINYDGHPVQTKADVI
;
A
#
# COMPACT_ATOMS: atom_id res chain seq x y z
N MET A 1 -9.27 16.96 20.08
CA MET A 1 -8.79 15.57 20.21
C MET A 1 -7.76 15.37 19.11
N TYR A 2 -6.58 14.83 19.43
CA TYR A 2 -5.57 14.57 18.40
C TYR A 2 -5.90 13.27 17.67
N SER A 3 -5.84 13.28 16.34
CA SER A 3 -5.96 12.10 15.50
C SER A 3 -4.60 11.77 14.91
N SER A 4 -4.32 10.48 14.72
CA SER A 4 -3.09 10.00 14.11
C SER A 4 -3.38 9.46 12.71
N PHE A 5 -2.61 9.91 11.73
CA PHE A 5 -2.74 9.50 10.33
C PHE A 5 -1.45 8.81 9.91
N PHE A 6 -1.58 7.60 9.36
CA PHE A 6 -0.42 6.82 8.91
C PHE A 6 -0.62 6.36 7.48
N ASP A 7 0.45 6.48 6.71
CA ASP A 7 0.56 5.76 5.45
C ASP A 7 0.63 4.25 5.72
N VAL A 8 0.22 3.44 4.74
CA VAL A 8 0.12 1.98 4.88
C VAL A 8 1.23 1.27 4.12
N ASP A 9 1.30 1.49 2.80
CA ASP A 9 2.17 0.77 1.87
C ASP A 9 3.62 1.26 1.99
N GLY A 10 4.52 0.40 2.48
CA GLY A 10 5.92 0.76 2.74
C GLY A 10 6.15 1.44 4.10
N VAL A 11 5.12 1.55 4.95
CA VAL A 11 5.22 2.06 6.32
C VAL A 11 4.71 1.06 7.35
N LEU A 12 3.49 0.56 7.18
CA LEU A 12 2.90 -0.45 8.05
C LEU A 12 2.98 -1.84 7.45
N LEU A 13 2.83 -1.95 6.13
CA LEU A 13 2.87 -3.20 5.38
C LEU A 13 4.00 -3.17 4.35
N ASP A 14 4.69 -4.29 4.22
CA ASP A 14 5.83 -4.47 3.30
C ASP A 14 5.34 -4.60 1.85
N PHE A 15 5.08 -3.44 1.25
CA PHE A 15 4.66 -3.32 -0.13
C PHE A 15 5.74 -3.81 -1.11
N GLU A 16 6.98 -3.37 -0.92
CA GLU A 16 8.07 -3.65 -1.86
C GLU A 16 8.35 -5.16 -1.93
N GLY A 17 8.45 -5.83 -0.79
CA GLY A 17 8.67 -7.27 -0.74
C GLY A 17 7.50 -8.06 -1.34
N GLY A 18 6.26 -7.68 -1.01
CA GLY A 18 5.07 -8.34 -1.55
C GLY A 18 4.90 -8.15 -3.06
N PHE A 19 5.11 -6.92 -3.54
CA PHE A 19 5.07 -6.61 -4.97
C PHE A 19 6.17 -7.35 -5.71
N MET A 20 7.41 -7.30 -5.22
CA MET A 20 8.57 -7.96 -5.83
C MET A 20 8.35 -9.46 -5.97
N LYS A 21 7.83 -10.11 -4.92
CA LYS A 21 7.47 -11.53 -4.95
C LYS A 21 6.48 -11.83 -6.08
N ALA A 22 5.40 -11.05 -6.18
CA ALA A 22 4.38 -11.24 -7.19
C ALA A 22 4.92 -11.05 -8.62
N ILE A 23 5.68 -9.98 -8.88
CA ILE A 23 6.21 -9.72 -10.22
C ILE A 23 7.36 -10.64 -10.62
N LYS A 24 8.14 -11.13 -9.65
CA LYS A 24 9.21 -12.11 -9.89
C LYS A 24 8.62 -13.40 -10.43
N ASP A 25 7.56 -13.90 -9.80
CA ASP A 25 6.87 -15.11 -10.23
C ASP A 25 6.13 -14.89 -11.56
N TYR A 26 5.46 -13.74 -11.72
CA TYR A 26 4.67 -13.41 -12.91
C TYR A 26 5.53 -13.23 -14.18
N PHE A 27 6.61 -12.45 -14.09
CA PHE A 27 7.49 -12.19 -15.24
C PHE A 27 8.68 -13.17 -15.34
N GLN A 28 8.79 -14.14 -14.43
CA GLN A 28 9.90 -15.10 -14.36
C GLN A 28 11.28 -14.41 -14.29
N LEU A 29 11.39 -13.43 -13.39
CA LEU A 29 12.59 -12.60 -13.27
C LEU A 29 13.71 -13.37 -12.57
N ASP A 30 14.91 -13.37 -13.17
CA ASP A 30 16.12 -13.93 -12.58
C ASP A 30 16.80 -12.91 -11.66
N ILE A 31 16.21 -12.72 -10.47
CA ILE A 31 16.70 -11.83 -9.42
C ILE A 31 16.76 -12.55 -8.07
N PRO A 32 17.72 -12.21 -7.19
CA PRO A 32 17.82 -12.83 -5.87
C PRO A 32 16.65 -12.45 -4.96
N ASP A 33 16.38 -13.25 -3.93
CA ASP A 33 15.25 -13.02 -3.00
C ASP A 33 15.40 -11.78 -2.13
N ASP A 34 16.63 -11.29 -1.95
CA ASP A 34 16.97 -10.06 -1.22
C ASP A 34 17.13 -8.84 -2.14
N PHE A 35 16.71 -8.94 -3.40
CA PHE A 35 16.74 -7.82 -4.32
C PHE A 35 15.83 -6.69 -3.83
N SER A 36 16.38 -5.48 -3.78
CA SER A 36 15.63 -4.24 -3.54
C SER A 36 15.87 -3.28 -4.69
N SER A 37 14.78 -2.65 -5.12
CA SER A 37 14.78 -1.73 -6.25
C SER A 37 15.45 -0.41 -5.88
N LYS A 38 16.23 0.17 -6.80
CA LYS A 38 16.78 1.53 -6.60
C LYS A 38 15.77 2.62 -6.96
N SER A 39 14.66 2.23 -7.60
CA SER A 39 13.63 3.13 -8.10
C SER A 39 12.28 2.81 -7.48
N PHE A 40 11.57 3.84 -7.03
CA PHE A 40 10.17 3.71 -6.63
C PHE A 40 9.28 3.11 -7.74
N TRP A 41 9.66 3.33 -9.00
CA TRP A 41 8.95 2.82 -10.18
C TRP A 41 9.53 1.51 -10.70
N PHE A 42 10.46 0.86 -9.98
CA PHE A 42 11.12 -0.38 -10.42
C PHE A 42 11.76 -0.27 -11.82
N SER A 43 12.14 0.94 -12.23
CA SER A 43 12.61 1.24 -13.59
C SER A 43 13.99 0.67 -13.91
N ASP A 44 14.71 0.19 -12.90
CA ASP A 44 15.95 -0.57 -12.99
C ASP A 44 15.71 -2.05 -13.34
N LEU A 45 14.47 -2.52 -13.24
CA LEU A 45 14.07 -3.91 -13.49
C LEU A 45 13.02 -4.04 -14.61
N LEU A 46 12.06 -3.12 -14.65
CA LEU A 46 10.87 -3.21 -15.50
C LEU A 46 10.74 -1.98 -16.41
N THR A 47 10.14 -2.18 -17.59
CA THR A 47 9.63 -1.06 -18.39
C THR A 47 8.38 -0.46 -17.75
N LYS A 48 8.00 0.75 -18.16
CA LYS A 48 6.79 1.41 -17.65
C LYS A 48 5.52 0.58 -17.89
N GLU A 49 5.45 -0.07 -19.04
CA GLU A 49 4.34 -0.97 -19.41
C GLU A 49 4.29 -2.17 -18.48
N GLN A 50 5.43 -2.80 -18.20
CA GLN A 50 5.53 -3.93 -17.26
C GLN A 50 5.21 -3.53 -15.83
N VAL A 51 5.56 -2.32 -15.39
CA VAL A 51 5.15 -1.81 -14.06
C VAL A 51 3.63 -1.68 -13.97
N THR A 52 2.99 -1.18 -15.03
CA THR A 52 1.53 -1.01 -15.09
C THR A 52 0.83 -2.38 -15.09
N GLU A 53 1.31 -3.31 -15.91
CA GLU A 53 0.79 -4.68 -15.96
C GLU A 53 1.02 -5.44 -14.65
N GLY A 54 2.23 -5.36 -14.09
CA GLY A 54 2.58 -5.99 -12.82
C GLY A 54 1.78 -5.42 -11.66
N TRP A 55 1.48 -4.12 -11.68
CA TRP A 55 0.58 -3.49 -10.73
C TRP A 55 -0.83 -4.07 -10.80
N ASP A 56 -1.41 -4.14 -12.01
CA ASP A 56 -2.72 -4.73 -12.23
C ASP A 56 -2.77 -6.19 -11.77
N TYR A 57 -1.75 -6.99 -12.11
CA TYR A 57 -1.63 -8.36 -11.63
C TYR A 57 -1.60 -8.44 -10.09
N PHE A 58 -0.71 -7.67 -9.46
CA PHE A 58 -0.50 -7.70 -8.02
C PHE A 58 -1.76 -7.31 -7.25
N VAL A 59 -2.46 -6.23 -7.62
CA VAL A 59 -3.68 -5.85 -6.88
C VAL A 59 -4.76 -6.91 -6.97
N HIS A 60 -4.77 -7.76 -8.01
CA HIS A 60 -5.71 -8.88 -8.14
C HIS A 60 -5.20 -10.20 -7.55
N SER A 61 -3.96 -10.27 -7.08
CA SER A 61 -3.36 -11.49 -6.56
C SER A 61 -3.62 -11.70 -5.06
N PRO A 62 -3.47 -12.93 -4.53
CA PRO A 62 -3.54 -13.21 -3.10
C PRO A 62 -2.47 -12.46 -2.28
N GLU A 63 -1.30 -12.21 -2.86
CA GLU A 63 -0.17 -11.52 -2.21
C GLU A 63 -0.56 -10.14 -1.69
N PHE A 64 -1.45 -9.43 -2.39
CA PHE A 64 -1.96 -8.11 -1.96
C PHE A 64 -2.63 -8.13 -0.58
N GLU A 65 -3.27 -9.24 -0.22
CA GLU A 65 -3.94 -9.43 1.07
C GLU A 65 -3.05 -10.05 2.15
N GLN A 66 -1.81 -10.40 1.80
CA GLN A 66 -0.88 -11.16 2.66
C GLN A 66 0.43 -10.40 2.91
N LEU A 67 0.46 -9.09 2.62
CA LEU A 67 1.60 -8.25 2.95
C LEU A 67 1.96 -8.34 4.43
N GLN A 68 3.24 -8.51 4.71
CA GLN A 68 3.73 -8.66 6.07
C GLN A 68 3.81 -7.31 6.78
N PRO A 69 3.57 -7.26 8.10
CA PRO A 69 3.75 -6.03 8.86
C PRO A 69 5.24 -5.64 8.93
N MET A 70 5.55 -4.37 8.67
CA MET A 70 6.90 -3.81 8.81
C MET A 70 7.21 -3.36 10.25
N VAL A 71 6.17 -3.15 11.05
CA VAL A 71 6.25 -2.79 12.46
C VAL A 71 5.43 -3.76 13.29
N ASP A 72 5.85 -4.01 14.53
CA ASP A 72 5.08 -4.83 15.46
C ASP A 72 3.71 -4.19 15.74
N PRO A 73 2.59 -4.85 15.36
CA PRO A 73 1.24 -4.34 15.56
C PRO A 73 0.88 -4.16 17.04
N GLU A 74 1.40 -5.00 17.93
CA GLU A 74 1.14 -4.86 19.38
C GLU A 74 1.79 -3.59 19.92
N HIS A 75 3.05 -3.35 19.57
CA HIS A 75 3.77 -2.13 19.93
C HIS A 75 3.10 -0.88 19.33
N PHE A 76 2.70 -0.93 18.05
CA PHE A 76 1.98 0.15 17.40
C PHE A 76 0.68 0.49 18.14
N ASN A 77 -0.14 -0.52 18.42
CA ASN A 77 -1.43 -0.36 19.09
C ASN A 77 -1.27 0.20 20.51
N ALA A 78 -0.26 -0.24 21.26
CA ALA A 78 0.02 0.27 22.59
C ALA A 78 0.40 1.76 22.58
N LYS A 79 1.10 2.20 21.53
CA LYS A 79 1.60 3.57 21.40
C LYS A 79 0.54 4.55 20.89
N PHE A 80 -0.27 4.14 19.92
CA PHE A 80 -1.18 5.04 19.20
C PHE A 80 -2.66 4.75 19.44
N GLY A 81 -3.03 3.56 19.92
CA GLY A 81 -4.42 3.14 20.09
C GLY A 81 -5.21 3.92 21.16
N ALA A 82 -4.58 4.84 21.89
CA ALA A 82 -5.26 5.79 22.78
C ALA A 82 -5.92 6.97 22.01
N TYR A 83 -5.58 7.13 20.73
CA TYR A 83 -6.10 8.17 19.85
C TYR A 83 -6.85 7.53 18.67
N PRO A 84 -7.74 8.26 17.99
CA PRO A 84 -8.29 7.81 16.72
C PRO A 84 -7.15 7.63 15.72
N VAL A 85 -7.03 6.42 15.18
CA VAL A 85 -6.03 6.03 14.19
C VAL A 85 -6.71 5.89 12.83
N HIS A 86 -6.21 6.65 11.86
CA HIS A 86 -6.68 6.64 10.48
C HIS A 86 -5.55 6.21 9.55
N PHE A 87 -5.81 5.22 8.73
CA PHE A 87 -4.87 4.73 7.73
C PHE A 87 -5.17 5.33 6.36
N ILE A 88 -4.12 5.71 5.66
CA ILE A 88 -4.18 6.35 4.36
C ILE A 88 -3.33 5.50 3.40
N THR A 89 -3.88 5.17 2.23
CA THR A 89 -3.20 4.34 1.23
C THR A 89 -3.52 4.84 -0.18
N ASN A 90 -2.59 4.70 -1.11
CA ASN A 90 -2.76 5.07 -2.51
C ASN A 90 -2.97 3.82 -3.38
N ILE A 91 -4.14 3.19 -3.23
CA ILE A 91 -4.56 1.99 -3.99
C ILE A 91 -5.91 2.25 -4.69
N PRO A 92 -6.27 1.43 -5.69
CA PRO A 92 -7.61 1.45 -6.27
C PRO A 92 -8.72 1.37 -5.19
N PRO A 93 -9.76 2.22 -5.23
CA PRO A 93 -10.79 2.28 -4.18
C PRO A 93 -11.53 0.96 -3.93
N ASP A 94 -11.72 0.15 -4.96
CA ASP A 94 -12.33 -1.18 -4.88
C ASP A 94 -11.46 -2.21 -4.13
N CYS A 95 -10.16 -1.94 -3.97
CA CYS A 95 -9.23 -2.75 -3.21
C CYS A 95 -9.18 -2.40 -1.71
N LEU A 96 -9.85 -1.32 -1.27
CA LEU A 96 -9.72 -0.81 0.10
C LEU A 96 -10.17 -1.81 1.17
N GLU A 97 -11.28 -2.53 0.96
CA GLU A 97 -11.75 -3.52 1.94
C GLU A 97 -10.78 -4.70 2.08
N ARG A 98 -10.16 -5.12 0.98
CA ARG A 98 -9.12 -6.16 0.97
C ARG A 98 -7.91 -5.70 1.79
N ARG A 99 -7.51 -4.45 1.63
CA ARG A 99 -6.43 -3.86 2.44
C ARG A 99 -6.78 -3.76 3.91
N LYS A 100 -8.01 -3.36 4.25
CA LYS A 100 -8.49 -3.34 5.65
C LYS A 100 -8.47 -4.73 6.27
N THR A 101 -8.82 -5.76 5.51
CA THR A 101 -8.72 -7.16 5.94
C THR A 101 -7.28 -7.55 6.23
N ASN A 102 -6.34 -7.24 5.33
CA ASN A 102 -4.92 -7.48 5.55
C ASN A 102 -4.42 -6.83 6.86
N LEU A 103 -4.68 -5.53 7.06
CA LEU A 103 -4.30 -4.79 8.27
C LEU A 103 -4.88 -5.39 9.57
N ARG A 104 -6.14 -5.82 9.54
CA ARG A 104 -6.79 -6.47 10.69
C ARG A 104 -6.22 -7.85 10.97
N ASN A 105 -5.94 -8.63 9.93
CA ASN A 105 -5.31 -9.93 10.05
C ASN A 105 -3.89 -9.82 10.61
N ALA A 106 -3.16 -8.76 10.23
CA ALA A 106 -1.87 -8.43 10.83
C ALA A 106 -1.99 -8.01 12.30
N GLY A 107 -3.16 -7.55 12.76
CA GLY A 107 -3.42 -7.20 14.16
C GLY A 107 -3.46 -5.70 14.46
N PHE A 108 -3.45 -4.84 13.44
CA PHE A 108 -3.58 -3.39 13.64
C PHE A 108 -5.01 -3.01 14.08
N LYS A 109 -5.09 -2.11 15.07
CA LYS A 109 -6.35 -1.48 15.50
C LYS A 109 -6.41 -0.06 14.96
N PHE A 110 -7.50 0.26 14.29
CA PHE A 110 -7.71 1.55 13.65
C PHE A 110 -9.20 1.85 13.49
N ASP A 111 -9.53 3.13 13.43
CA ASP A 111 -10.90 3.64 13.34
C ASP A 111 -11.39 3.66 11.90
N SER A 112 -10.51 4.04 10.96
CA SER A 112 -10.84 4.07 9.54
C SER A 112 -9.61 3.89 8.65
N ALA A 113 -9.84 3.47 7.41
CA ALA A 113 -8.84 3.50 6.34
C ALA A 113 -9.46 4.21 5.12
N HIS A 114 -8.65 4.99 4.41
CA HIS A 114 -9.09 5.82 3.28
C HIS A 114 -8.14 5.70 2.10
N CYS A 115 -8.68 5.83 0.89
CA CYS A 115 -7.85 5.95 -0.32
C CYS A 115 -7.50 7.42 -0.53
N ALA A 116 -6.24 7.77 -0.34
CA ALA A 116 -5.74 9.10 -0.68
C ALA A 116 -4.30 9.06 -1.20
N GLY A 117 -4.02 9.90 -2.18
CA GLY A 117 -2.69 10.02 -2.79
C GLY A 117 -2.68 11.05 -3.91
N PHE A 118 -1.53 11.21 -4.55
CA PHE A 118 -1.30 12.21 -5.60
C PHE A 118 -2.24 12.08 -6.81
N ILE A 119 -2.87 10.91 -6.99
CA ILE A 119 -3.69 10.57 -8.16
C ILE A 119 -5.19 10.58 -7.83
N ASN A 120 -5.62 10.22 -6.61
CA ASN A 120 -7.02 10.16 -6.21
C ASN A 120 -7.21 10.42 -4.72
N TYR A 121 -8.27 11.15 -4.35
CA TYR A 121 -8.83 11.18 -2.99
C TYR A 121 -10.24 10.60 -3.06
N ASP A 122 -10.48 9.40 -2.53
CA ASP A 122 -11.79 8.73 -2.55
C ASP A 122 -12.47 8.70 -3.94
N GLY A 123 -11.67 8.54 -5.01
CA GLY A 123 -12.17 8.56 -6.40
C GLY A 123 -12.54 9.96 -6.93
N HIS A 124 -12.30 11.00 -6.16
CA HIS A 124 -12.35 12.38 -6.64
C HIS A 124 -11.02 12.75 -7.31
N PRO A 125 -11.05 13.23 -8.57
CA PRO A 125 -9.87 13.81 -9.19
C PRO A 125 -9.42 15.04 -8.40
N VAL A 126 -8.11 15.30 -8.40
CA VAL A 126 -7.55 16.50 -7.76
C VAL A 126 -8.21 17.73 -8.36
N GLN A 127 -8.97 18.47 -7.54
CA GLN A 127 -9.47 19.79 -7.95
C GLN A 127 -8.27 20.71 -8.11
N THR A 128 -8.07 21.21 -9.33
CA THR A 128 -7.08 22.26 -9.57
C THR A 128 -7.59 23.57 -8.95
N LYS A 129 -6.70 24.52 -8.69
CA LYS A 129 -7.12 25.87 -8.26
C LYS A 129 -8.09 26.53 -9.25
N ALA A 130 -8.08 26.13 -10.51
CA ALA A 130 -8.98 26.63 -11.53
C ALA A 130 -10.41 26.05 -11.43
N ASP A 131 -10.60 24.91 -10.77
CA ASP A 131 -11.91 24.27 -10.61
C ASP A 131 -12.73 24.85 -9.45
N VAL A 132 -12.12 25.72 -8.64
CA VAL A 132 -12.68 26.26 -7.38
C VAL A 132 -12.95 27.77 -7.48
N ILE A 133 -12.61 28.43 -8.59
CA ILE A 133 -12.80 29.87 -8.82
C ILE A 133 -13.84 30.11 -9.92
#